data_AF-A0A0Q7ETJ2-F1
#
_entry.id   AF-A0A0Q7ETJ2-F1
#
_cell.length_a   1.000
_cell.length_b   1.000
_cell.length_c   1.000
_cell.angle_alpha   90.00
_cell.angle_beta   90.00
_cell.angle_gamma   90.00
#
_symmetry.space_group_name_H-M   'P 1'
#
loop_
_entity.id
_entity.type
_entity.pdbx_description
1 polymer ?
#
loop_
_entity_poly.entity_id
_entity_poly.type
_entity_poly.pdbx_seq_one_letter_code
_entity_poly.pdbx_strand_id
1 'polypeptide(L)'
;MIFEQIPTGGCQSYLVGCEATRAAVLIDPEFSQIDRYVGLAGQLGLHVRYIVDTHTHADHFSASHELQKLLPAPVVMHRLSPAPYADLRLDDGDMLIVGELRLQALHTPGHTGDSMCLVMADRVFTGDTLLIGGTGRTDLPTGDPHALFESLFDKLLKLPREMLVYPAHDYKGRTHSTIGDEIDANPRLQKTDRAEFVAMMQSLDLSAPTHLTEALRTNMSGGKTVAQLLAEASAKVPFMSLAELHSRIGGNSRDIVILDLREKDAFEAGHIPGARHLPRGQLELRVNSELLDPTVRILACCEFGKISTLAAATLRELGFTRAVALDGGLTAWREAGYELEA
;
A
#
# COMPACT_ATOMS: atom_id res chain seq x y z
N MET A 1 25.63 9.69 -6.07
CA MET A 1 24.47 9.14 -5.31
C MET A 1 23.41 8.75 -6.31
N ILE A 2 22.82 7.56 -6.17
CA ILE A 2 21.69 7.14 -7.00
C ILE A 2 20.42 7.70 -6.39
N PHE A 3 19.57 8.33 -7.20
CA PHE A 3 18.36 8.99 -6.73
C PHE A 3 17.24 8.83 -7.76
N GLU A 4 16.15 8.21 -7.35
CA GLU A 4 14.97 7.98 -8.17
C GLU A 4 13.73 8.50 -7.43
N GLN A 5 12.95 9.33 -8.11
CA GLN A 5 11.65 9.82 -7.65
C GLN A 5 10.55 9.09 -8.39
N ILE A 6 9.58 8.54 -7.65
CA ILE A 6 8.58 7.62 -8.17
C ILE A 6 7.19 8.22 -7.89
N PRO A 7 6.68 9.06 -8.81
CA PRO A 7 5.38 9.69 -8.64
C PRO A 7 4.25 8.70 -8.93
N THR A 8 3.22 8.73 -8.08
CA THR A 8 1.98 7.94 -8.24
C THR A 8 0.77 8.78 -7.89
N GLY A 9 0.08 9.28 -8.92
CA GLY A 9 -0.94 10.30 -8.71
C GLY A 9 -0.33 11.56 -8.09
N GLY A 10 -0.79 11.94 -6.90
CA GLY A 10 -0.21 13.04 -6.12
C GLY A 10 0.94 12.63 -5.20
N CYS A 11 1.11 11.33 -4.93
CA CYS A 11 2.10 10.81 -3.98
C CYS A 11 3.50 10.76 -4.61
N GLN A 12 4.52 10.91 -3.78
CA GLN A 12 5.93 10.90 -4.16
C GLN A 12 6.69 9.94 -3.25
N SER A 13 7.27 8.90 -3.86
CA SER A 13 8.19 8.00 -3.17
C SER A 13 9.62 8.22 -3.67
N TYR A 14 10.61 7.89 -2.84
CA TYR A 14 12.02 8.13 -3.17
C TYR A 14 12.87 6.90 -2.91
N LEU A 15 13.64 6.48 -3.91
CA LEU A 15 14.69 5.47 -3.76
C LEU A 15 16.05 6.16 -3.82
N VAL A 16 16.78 6.13 -2.69
CA VAL A 16 18.08 6.78 -2.54
C VAL A 16 19.15 5.74 -2.28
N GLY A 17 20.15 5.67 -3.14
CA GLY A 17 21.20 4.65 -3.11
C GLY A 17 22.61 5.25 -2.97
N CYS A 18 23.43 4.62 -2.13
CA CYS A 18 24.87 4.85 -2.07
C CYS A 18 25.54 4.19 -3.28
N GLU A 19 26.25 4.96 -4.11
CA GLU A 19 26.92 4.40 -5.30
C GLU A 19 28.02 3.40 -4.94
N ALA A 20 28.83 3.71 -3.92
CA ALA A 20 29.99 2.90 -3.54
C ALA A 20 29.58 1.55 -2.95
N THR A 21 28.58 1.52 -2.08
CA THR A 21 28.19 0.31 -1.33
C THR A 21 26.93 -0.37 -1.87
N ARG A 22 26.18 0.31 -2.74
CA ARG A 22 24.86 -0.10 -3.25
C ARG A 22 23.78 -0.24 -2.18
N ALA A 23 24.05 0.13 -0.92
CA ALA A 23 23.01 0.24 0.09
C ALA A 23 22.01 1.34 -0.28
N ALA A 24 20.73 1.12 -0.04
CA ALA A 24 19.67 2.07 -0.38
C ALA A 24 18.63 2.23 0.74
N VAL A 25 17.87 3.33 0.67
CA VAL A 25 16.67 3.58 1.45
C VAL A 25 15.51 3.88 0.50
N LEU A 26 14.35 3.34 0.81
CA LEU A 26 13.10 3.63 0.12
C LEU A 26 12.21 4.44 1.07
N ILE A 27 11.74 5.60 0.64
CA ILE A 27 10.99 6.56 1.46
C ILE A 27 9.58 6.71 0.89
N ASP A 28 8.58 6.65 1.76
CA ASP A 28 7.14 6.79 1.50
C ASP A 28 6.64 5.92 0.33
N PRO A 29 6.87 4.59 0.34
CA PRO A 29 6.46 3.76 -0.79
C PRO A 29 4.93 3.55 -0.82
N GLU A 30 4.33 3.83 -1.97
CA GLU A 30 2.89 3.68 -2.21
C GLU A 30 2.56 2.25 -2.68
N PHE A 31 1.46 1.68 -2.15
CA PHE A 31 1.11 0.28 -2.31
C PHE A 31 1.04 -0.22 -3.77
N SER A 32 0.50 0.56 -4.70
CA SER A 32 0.36 0.12 -6.10
C SER A 32 1.69 -0.02 -6.85
N GLN A 33 2.79 0.49 -6.30
CA GLN A 33 4.11 0.52 -6.95
C GLN A 33 5.08 -0.55 -6.43
N ILE A 34 4.63 -1.52 -5.61
CA ILE A 34 5.48 -2.59 -5.05
C ILE A 34 6.41 -3.21 -6.09
N ASP A 35 5.87 -3.68 -7.22
CA ASP A 35 6.65 -4.32 -8.28
C ASP A 35 7.68 -3.37 -8.90
N ARG A 36 7.33 -2.09 -9.02
CA ARG A 36 8.23 -1.06 -9.54
C ARG A 36 9.40 -0.82 -8.59
N TYR A 37 9.16 -0.75 -7.27
CA TYR A 37 10.23 -0.58 -6.30
C TYR A 37 11.20 -1.75 -6.31
N VAL A 38 10.68 -2.99 -6.29
CA VAL A 38 11.49 -4.22 -6.32
C VAL A 38 12.26 -4.31 -7.64
N GLY A 39 11.59 -4.06 -8.78
CA GLY A 39 12.21 -4.08 -10.09
C GLY A 39 13.30 -3.04 -10.26
N LEU A 40 13.07 -1.80 -9.80
CA LEU A 40 14.04 -0.72 -9.88
C LEU A 40 15.26 -0.95 -8.98
N ALA A 41 15.05 -1.40 -7.74
CA ALA A 41 16.14 -1.78 -6.85
C ALA A 41 16.99 -2.90 -7.47
N GLY A 42 16.36 -3.93 -8.05
CA GLY A 42 17.05 -5.00 -8.76
C GLY A 42 17.82 -4.52 -9.98
N GLN A 43 17.20 -3.71 -10.85
CA GLN A 43 17.82 -3.16 -12.06
C GLN A 43 19.04 -2.29 -11.73
N LEU A 44 18.95 -1.48 -10.67
CA LEU A 44 20.03 -0.62 -10.22
C LEU A 44 21.04 -1.35 -9.31
N GLY A 45 20.85 -2.64 -9.04
CA GLY A 45 21.71 -3.45 -8.19
C GLY A 45 21.83 -2.91 -6.77
N LEU A 46 20.73 -2.35 -6.23
CA LEU A 46 20.64 -1.76 -4.90
C LEU A 46 20.16 -2.78 -3.87
N HIS A 47 20.71 -2.66 -2.66
CA HIS A 47 20.27 -3.40 -1.48
C HIS A 47 19.51 -2.44 -0.56
N VAL A 48 18.18 -2.50 -0.59
CA VAL A 48 17.33 -1.70 0.30
C VAL A 48 17.61 -2.13 1.74
N ARG A 49 18.12 -1.19 2.55
CA ARG A 49 18.52 -1.38 3.95
C ARG A 49 17.44 -0.87 4.91
N TYR A 50 16.67 0.13 4.48
CA TYR A 50 15.57 0.70 5.26
C TYR A 50 14.41 1.01 4.32
N ILE A 51 13.20 0.75 4.78
CA ILE A 51 11.97 1.26 4.18
C ILE A 51 11.39 2.24 5.19
N VAL A 52 11.25 3.51 4.83
CA VAL A 52 10.89 4.58 5.77
C VAL A 52 9.56 5.17 5.34
N ASP A 53 8.63 5.30 6.29
CA ASP A 53 7.49 6.20 6.13
C ASP A 53 7.73 7.45 7.00
N THR A 54 7.60 8.63 6.39
CA THR A 54 7.79 9.93 7.04
C THR A 54 6.69 10.20 8.07
N HIS A 55 5.52 9.61 7.90
CA HIS A 55 4.39 9.69 8.81
C HIS A 55 3.40 8.55 8.57
N THR A 56 2.40 8.42 9.45
CA THR A 56 1.29 7.51 9.20
C THR A 56 0.34 8.10 8.15
N HIS A 57 0.52 7.69 6.89
CA HIS A 57 -0.25 8.18 5.74
C HIS A 57 -1.75 7.96 5.90
N ALA A 58 -2.53 8.97 5.52
CA ALA A 58 -3.98 9.00 5.73
C ALA A 58 -4.77 8.97 4.41
N ASP A 59 -4.13 9.20 3.27
CA ASP A 59 -4.77 9.35 1.96
C ASP A 59 -4.43 8.21 0.99
N HIS A 60 -3.37 7.45 1.28
CA HIS A 60 -2.95 6.27 0.52
C HIS A 60 -2.53 5.11 1.44
N PHE A 61 -2.40 3.93 0.84
CA PHE A 61 -1.92 2.74 1.51
C PHE A 61 -0.39 2.68 1.40
N SER A 62 0.29 2.57 2.53
CA SER A 62 1.73 2.36 2.53
C SER A 62 2.07 0.95 2.05
N ALA A 63 3.10 0.84 1.22
CA ALA A 63 3.67 -0.44 0.80
C ALA A 63 4.65 -1.01 1.83
N SER A 64 5.04 -0.24 2.85
CA SER A 64 6.15 -0.59 3.75
C SER A 64 6.01 -1.98 4.36
N HIS A 65 4.81 -2.31 4.84
CA HIS A 65 4.55 -3.61 5.45
C HIS A 65 4.62 -4.79 4.48
N GLU A 66 4.21 -4.62 3.21
CA GLU A 66 4.36 -5.69 2.22
C GLU A 66 5.79 -5.77 1.69
N LEU A 67 6.44 -4.63 1.49
CA LEU A 67 7.82 -4.57 1.01
C LEU A 67 8.80 -5.23 1.98
N GLN A 68 8.61 -5.14 3.30
CA GLN A 68 9.48 -5.83 4.27
C GLN A 68 9.44 -7.36 4.12
N LYS A 69 8.37 -7.92 3.52
CA LYS A 69 8.24 -9.37 3.26
C LYS A 69 8.97 -9.78 1.99
N LEU A 70 9.13 -8.86 1.04
CA LEU A 70 9.76 -9.06 -0.26
C LEU A 70 11.24 -8.66 -0.26
N LEU A 71 11.59 -7.65 0.53
CA LEU A 71 12.92 -7.09 0.71
C LEU A 71 13.29 -7.26 2.19
N PRO A 72 14.44 -7.87 2.53
CA PRO A 72 14.88 -8.07 3.91
C PRO A 72 15.37 -6.76 4.53
N ALA A 73 14.47 -5.79 4.69
CA ALA A 73 14.72 -4.46 5.20
C ALA A 73 13.71 -4.11 6.30
N PRO A 74 14.15 -3.58 7.46
CA PRO A 74 13.24 -3.12 8.49
C PRO A 74 12.41 -1.92 8.01
N VAL A 75 11.14 -1.89 8.44
CA VAL A 75 10.31 -0.69 8.34
C VAL A 75 10.70 0.27 9.44
N VAL A 76 10.92 1.53 9.06
CA VAL A 76 11.36 2.61 9.94
C VAL A 76 10.31 3.70 9.96
N MET A 77 9.90 4.11 11.15
CA MET A 77 8.98 5.23 11.36
C MET A 77 9.39 6.03 12.60
N HIS A 78 8.76 7.18 12.82
CA HIS A 78 8.94 7.91 14.06
C HIS A 78 8.40 7.11 15.26
N ARG A 79 8.99 7.30 16.45
CA ARG A 79 8.61 6.64 17.70
C ARG A 79 7.12 6.67 17.99
N LEU A 80 6.48 7.80 17.71
CA LEU A 80 5.05 8.05 17.96
C LEU A 80 4.11 7.38 16.94
N SER A 81 4.64 6.74 15.89
CA SER A 81 3.78 6.08 14.91
C SER A 81 2.97 4.95 15.56
N PRO A 82 1.65 4.86 15.33
CA PRO A 82 0.82 3.76 15.80
C PRO A 82 1.09 2.43 15.09
N ALA A 83 1.81 2.42 13.95
CA ALA A 83 2.00 1.23 13.13
C ALA A 83 2.72 0.11 13.90
N PRO A 84 2.08 -1.06 14.14
CA PRO A 84 2.67 -2.13 14.95
C PRO A 84 3.80 -2.87 14.23
N TYR A 85 3.87 -2.75 12.90
CA TYR A 85 4.86 -3.39 12.05
C TYR A 85 6.15 -2.57 11.85
N ALA A 86 6.24 -1.37 12.42
CA ALA A 86 7.48 -0.59 12.39
C ALA A 86 8.55 -1.26 13.26
N ASP A 87 9.55 -1.86 12.61
CA ASP A 87 10.64 -2.61 13.24
C ASP A 87 11.63 -1.67 13.96
N LEU A 88 11.90 -0.50 13.37
CA LEU A 88 12.79 0.51 13.92
C LEU A 88 12.03 1.83 14.13
N ARG A 89 12.27 2.44 15.29
CA ARG A 89 11.61 3.68 15.71
C ARG A 89 12.65 4.74 15.99
N LEU A 90 12.53 5.86 15.29
CA LEU A 90 13.43 7.00 15.41
C LEU A 90 12.86 8.07 16.34
N ASP A 91 13.72 8.68 17.14
CA ASP A 91 13.48 9.95 17.81
C ASP A 91 14.13 11.11 17.03
N ASP A 92 13.84 12.35 17.44
CA ASP A 92 14.47 13.55 16.89
C ASP A 92 16.00 13.49 17.02
N GLY A 93 16.70 13.71 15.90
CA GLY A 93 18.16 13.71 15.83
C GLY A 93 18.81 12.36 15.53
N ASP A 94 18.06 11.25 15.56
CA ASP A 94 18.58 9.91 15.22
C ASP A 94 19.09 9.83 13.78
N MET A 95 20.07 8.96 13.54
CA MET A 95 20.75 8.83 12.26
C MET A 95 20.54 7.45 11.63
N LEU A 96 20.06 7.43 10.38
CA LEU A 96 20.14 6.27 9.51
C LEU A 96 21.40 6.34 8.63
N ILE A 97 22.14 5.24 8.59
CA ILE A 97 23.36 5.10 7.80
C ILE A 97 23.11 4.13 6.63
N VAL A 98 23.19 4.65 5.42
CA VAL A 98 22.94 3.91 4.17
C VAL A 98 24.23 3.93 3.35
N GLY A 99 25.12 2.99 3.65
CA GLY A 99 26.48 3.03 3.11
C GLY A 99 27.23 4.26 3.62
N GLU A 100 27.60 5.15 2.71
CA GLU A 100 28.23 6.44 3.04
C GLU A 100 27.21 7.58 3.24
N LEU A 101 25.95 7.34 2.87
CA LEU A 101 24.87 8.32 3.03
C LEU A 101 24.40 8.36 4.48
N ARG A 102 23.99 9.55 4.91
CA ARG A 102 23.53 9.87 6.25
C ARG A 102 22.19 10.59 6.15
N LEU A 103 21.17 10.03 6.78
CA LEU A 103 19.84 10.63 6.88
C LEU A 103 19.53 10.85 8.36
N GLN A 104 19.40 12.11 8.78
CA GLN A 104 19.00 12.46 10.13
C GLN A 104 17.48 12.60 10.22
N ALA A 105 16.86 11.96 11.20
CA ALA A 105 15.47 12.20 11.51
C ALA A 105 15.31 13.55 12.22
N LEU A 106 14.39 14.37 11.73
CA LEU A 106 13.96 15.61 12.35
C LEU A 106 12.48 15.46 12.65
N HIS A 107 12.08 15.41 13.92
CA HIS A 107 10.67 15.30 14.30
C HIS A 107 9.96 16.60 13.99
N THR A 108 8.96 16.54 13.10
CA THR A 108 8.26 17.69 12.55
C THR A 108 6.74 17.50 12.62
N PRO A 109 6.18 17.36 13.84
CA PRO A 109 4.76 17.14 14.03
C PRO A 109 3.95 18.32 13.49
N GLY A 110 2.73 18.04 13.06
CA GLY A 110 1.79 19.07 12.62
C GLY A 110 0.80 18.56 11.60
N HIS A 111 1.29 17.95 10.53
CA HIS A 111 0.41 17.19 9.63
C HIS A 111 -0.17 15.97 10.35
N THR A 112 0.70 15.23 11.01
CA THR A 112 0.38 14.20 12.01
C THR A 112 1.30 14.35 13.21
N GLY A 113 0.97 13.70 14.32
CA GLY A 113 1.83 13.71 15.53
C GLY A 113 3.14 12.94 15.36
N ASP A 114 3.19 11.98 14.42
CA ASP A 114 4.36 11.17 14.12
C ASP A 114 5.14 11.63 12.87
N SER A 115 4.78 12.77 12.27
CA SER A 115 5.50 13.33 11.13
C SER A 115 6.98 13.61 11.46
N MET A 116 7.86 13.16 10.58
CA MET A 116 9.30 13.48 10.59
C MET A 116 9.81 13.80 9.19
N CYS A 117 10.79 14.69 9.12
CA CYS A 117 11.61 14.92 7.93
C CYS A 117 12.89 14.09 8.00
N LEU A 118 13.44 13.73 6.84
CA LEU A 118 14.75 13.07 6.73
C LEU A 118 15.75 14.01 6.07
N VAL A 119 16.71 14.49 6.85
CA VAL A 119 17.72 15.47 6.42
C VAL A 119 18.98 14.77 5.95
N MET A 120 19.41 15.09 4.73
CA MET A 120 20.69 14.69 4.14
C MET A 120 21.60 15.92 3.97
N ALA A 121 22.81 15.71 3.43
CA ALA A 121 23.77 16.80 3.23
C ALA A 121 23.26 17.88 2.26
N ASP A 122 22.55 17.50 1.19
CA ASP A 122 22.14 18.41 0.10
C ASP A 122 20.62 18.57 -0.02
N ARG A 123 19.83 17.76 0.69
CA ARG A 123 18.37 17.69 0.55
C ARG A 123 17.68 17.29 1.85
N VAL A 124 16.39 17.56 1.92
CA VAL A 124 15.49 17.08 2.95
C VAL A 124 14.24 16.47 2.32
N PHE A 125 13.86 15.30 2.81
CA PHE A 125 12.56 14.69 2.52
C PHE A 125 11.58 15.18 3.58
N THR A 126 10.59 15.96 3.18
CA THR A 126 9.76 16.73 4.12
C THR A 126 8.45 16.06 4.49
N GLY A 127 8.19 14.86 3.97
CA GLY A 127 6.90 14.22 4.08
C GLY A 127 5.79 15.20 3.69
N ASP A 128 4.77 15.28 4.52
CA ASP A 128 3.72 16.30 4.41
C ASP A 128 3.90 17.46 5.40
N THR A 129 5.06 17.65 6.03
CA THR A 129 5.30 18.86 6.84
C THR A 129 5.38 20.10 5.94
N LEU A 130 6.24 20.07 4.92
CA LEU A 130 6.41 21.15 3.94
C LEU A 130 6.18 20.61 2.52
N LEU A 131 5.35 21.31 1.75
CA LEU A 131 5.06 21.01 0.34
C LEU A 131 5.54 22.14 -0.55
N ILE A 132 5.64 21.91 -1.86
CA ILE A 132 6.07 22.96 -2.80
C ILE A 132 4.98 24.04 -2.90
N GLY A 133 5.25 25.24 -2.38
CA GLY A 133 4.28 26.33 -2.30
C GLY A 133 3.08 26.06 -1.38
N GLY A 134 3.23 25.15 -0.41
CA GLY A 134 2.21 24.83 0.59
C GLY A 134 2.77 24.11 1.81
N THR A 135 1.89 23.54 2.63
CA THR A 135 2.26 22.69 3.79
C THR A 135 1.25 21.55 3.88
N GLY A 136 1.50 20.55 4.72
CA GLY A 136 0.46 19.58 5.05
C GLY A 136 -0.75 20.24 5.68
N ARG A 137 -1.90 19.61 5.49
CA ARG A 137 -3.12 19.92 6.23
C ARG A 137 -2.98 19.48 7.69
N THR A 138 -3.73 20.09 8.61
CA THR A 138 -3.58 19.87 10.08
C THR A 138 -4.89 19.47 10.74
N ASP A 139 -5.91 19.16 9.94
CA ASP A 139 -7.27 18.82 10.36
C ASP A 139 -7.53 17.30 10.37
N LEU A 140 -6.52 16.49 10.05
CA LEU A 140 -6.55 15.04 10.17
C LEU A 140 -6.28 14.59 11.61
N PRO A 141 -6.54 13.32 11.97
CA PRO A 141 -6.24 12.81 13.29
C PRO A 141 -4.78 13.08 13.71
N THR A 142 -4.60 13.60 14.92
CA THR A 142 -3.30 14.07 15.49
C THR A 142 -2.67 15.28 14.79
N GLY A 143 -3.32 15.85 13.78
CA GLY A 143 -2.89 17.10 13.17
C GLY A 143 -3.01 18.28 14.14
N ASP A 144 -2.04 19.18 14.10
CA ASP A 144 -1.96 20.35 14.96
C ASP A 144 -1.26 21.52 14.23
N PRO A 145 -1.97 22.62 13.92
CA PRO A 145 -1.37 23.78 13.26
C PRO A 145 -0.38 24.54 14.14
N HIS A 146 -0.47 24.45 15.47
CA HIS A 146 0.53 25.04 16.36
C HIS A 146 1.85 24.25 16.29
N ALA A 147 1.78 22.92 16.33
CA ALA A 147 2.94 22.06 16.16
C ALA A 147 3.55 22.22 14.76
N LEU A 148 2.71 22.32 13.72
CA LEU A 148 3.19 22.56 12.36
C LEU A 148 3.98 23.86 12.25
N PHE A 149 3.50 24.94 12.88
CA PHE A 149 4.20 26.22 12.92
C PHE A 149 5.59 26.06 13.56
N GLU A 150 5.69 25.41 14.72
CA GLU A 150 6.98 25.15 15.39
C GLU A 150 7.91 24.31 14.52
N SER A 151 7.40 23.23 13.93
CA SER A 151 8.16 22.37 13.03
C SER A 151 8.74 23.12 11.83
N LEU A 152 7.97 24.05 11.26
CA LEU A 152 8.43 24.87 10.14
C LEU A 152 9.42 25.94 10.61
N PHE A 153 8.97 26.87 11.44
CA PHE A 153 9.73 28.10 11.77
C PHE A 153 10.89 27.85 12.74
N ASP A 154 10.74 26.91 13.68
CA ASP A 154 11.77 26.66 14.69
C ASP A 154 12.76 25.56 14.32
N LYS A 155 12.45 24.75 13.29
CA LYS A 155 13.33 23.67 12.82
C LYS A 155 13.61 23.75 11.32
N LEU A 156 12.63 23.42 10.48
CA LEU A 156 12.87 23.13 9.05
C LEU A 156 13.39 24.35 8.27
N LEU A 157 12.87 25.55 8.53
CA LEU A 157 13.30 26.78 7.86
C LEU A 157 14.65 27.32 8.37
N LYS A 158 15.25 26.69 9.39
CA LYS A 158 16.62 26.97 9.84
C LYS A 158 17.68 26.16 9.08
N LEU A 159 17.25 25.22 8.23
CA LEU A 159 18.15 24.50 7.34
C LEU A 159 18.75 25.46 6.28
N PRO A 160 19.90 25.11 5.68
CA PRO A 160 20.52 25.91 4.61
C PRO A 160 19.53 26.19 3.48
N ARG A 161 19.53 27.42 2.96
CA ARG A 161 18.56 27.88 1.96
C ARG A 161 18.66 27.10 0.65
N GLU A 162 19.87 26.66 0.30
CA GLU A 162 20.18 25.86 -0.89
C GLU A 162 19.72 24.40 -0.80
N MET A 163 19.30 23.93 0.37
CA MET A 163 18.90 22.55 0.57
C MET A 163 17.64 22.23 -0.25
N LEU A 164 17.71 21.16 -1.05
CA LEU A 164 16.60 20.71 -1.88
C LEU A 164 15.47 20.16 -1.01
N VAL A 165 14.22 20.48 -1.36
CA VAL A 165 13.01 20.04 -0.66
C VAL A 165 12.26 19.02 -1.51
N TYR A 166 12.04 17.83 -0.94
CA TYR A 166 11.34 16.70 -1.55
C TYR A 166 10.14 16.29 -0.68
N PRO A 167 8.90 16.72 -1.01
CA PRO A 167 7.71 16.37 -0.22
C PRO A 167 7.19 14.96 -0.50
N ALA A 168 6.29 14.44 0.34
CA ALA A 168 5.56 13.21 0.05
C ALA A 168 4.42 13.41 -0.96
N HIS A 169 4.01 14.67 -1.22
CA HIS A 169 2.97 14.98 -2.20
C HIS A 169 3.29 16.19 -3.09
N ASP A 170 2.92 16.10 -4.36
CA ASP A 170 2.76 17.24 -5.27
C ASP A 170 1.63 16.99 -6.28
N TYR A 171 0.75 17.97 -6.44
CA TYR A 171 -0.44 17.89 -7.31
C TYR A 171 -0.31 18.71 -8.60
N LYS A 172 0.88 19.27 -8.87
CA LYS A 172 1.15 20.18 -10.00
C LYS A 172 2.27 19.69 -10.92
N GLY A 173 2.73 18.45 -10.74
CA GLY A 173 3.83 17.85 -11.51
C GLY A 173 5.20 18.45 -11.23
N ARG A 174 5.40 19.11 -10.09
CA ARG A 174 6.68 19.65 -9.65
C ARG A 174 7.45 18.56 -8.92
N THR A 175 8.76 18.52 -9.13
CA THR A 175 9.62 17.44 -8.60
C THR A 175 10.25 17.81 -7.26
N HIS A 176 10.72 19.05 -7.11
CA HIS A 176 11.39 19.56 -5.92
C HIS A 176 11.32 21.09 -5.82
N SER A 177 11.74 21.63 -4.68
CA SER A 177 11.96 23.05 -4.41
C SER A 177 13.29 23.24 -3.64
N THR A 178 13.51 24.42 -3.05
CA THR A 178 14.57 24.64 -2.05
C THR A 178 14.00 25.28 -0.80
N ILE A 179 14.69 25.17 0.34
CA ILE A 179 14.31 25.86 1.57
C ILE A 179 14.19 27.38 1.33
N GLY A 180 15.13 27.96 0.58
CA GLY A 180 15.13 29.38 0.23
C GLY A 180 13.91 29.79 -0.61
N ASP A 181 13.60 29.02 -1.66
CA ASP A 181 12.44 29.31 -2.51
C ASP A 181 11.12 29.21 -1.72
N GLU A 182 11.00 28.23 -0.82
CA GLU A 182 9.82 28.12 0.03
C GLU A 182 9.72 29.28 1.03
N ILE A 183 10.83 29.70 1.67
CA ILE A 183 10.83 30.89 2.54
C ILE A 183 10.34 32.13 1.77
N ASP A 184 10.81 32.31 0.54
CA ASP A 184 10.57 33.54 -0.22
C ASP A 184 9.17 33.56 -0.88
N ALA A 185 8.67 32.40 -1.34
CA ALA A 185 7.49 32.34 -2.20
C ALA A 185 6.30 31.54 -1.64
N ASN A 186 6.49 30.69 -0.62
CA ASN A 186 5.39 29.88 -0.10
C ASN A 186 4.37 30.78 0.65
N PRO A 187 3.11 30.87 0.19
CA PRO A 187 2.13 31.80 0.75
C PRO A 187 1.79 31.50 2.22
N ARG A 188 1.94 30.24 2.67
CA ARG A 188 1.69 29.86 4.07
C ARG A 188 2.85 30.29 4.96
N LEU A 189 4.08 30.28 4.45
CA LEU A 189 5.27 30.71 5.21
C LEU A 189 5.38 32.24 5.34
N GLN A 190 4.62 33.00 4.55
CA GLN A 190 4.51 34.46 4.73
C GLN A 190 3.74 34.84 6.00
N LYS A 191 3.02 33.90 6.62
CA LYS A 191 2.40 34.08 7.93
C LYS A 191 3.40 33.78 9.04
N THR A 192 4.24 34.76 9.33
CA THR A 192 5.30 34.68 10.35
C THR A 192 4.77 34.86 11.78
N ASP A 193 3.56 35.40 11.95
CA ASP A 193 2.86 35.37 13.23
C ASP A 193 2.12 34.04 13.42
N ARG A 194 2.30 33.42 14.59
CA ARG A 194 1.73 32.11 14.92
C ARG A 194 0.20 32.12 14.89
N ALA A 195 -0.44 33.15 15.43
CA ALA A 195 -1.90 33.21 15.49
C ALA A 195 -2.49 33.36 14.08
N GLU A 196 -1.86 34.17 13.22
CA GLU A 196 -2.25 34.28 11.81
C GLU A 196 -2.10 32.97 11.03
N PHE A 197 -0.98 32.25 11.23
CA PHE A 197 -0.77 30.96 10.59
C PHE A 197 -1.82 29.93 11.03
N VAL A 198 -2.06 29.82 12.33
CA VAL A 198 -3.05 28.88 12.89
C VAL A 198 -4.45 29.19 12.37
N ALA A 199 -4.85 30.47 12.38
CA ALA A 199 -6.14 30.89 11.84
C ALA A 199 -6.27 30.57 10.35
N MET A 200 -5.21 30.79 9.56
CA MET A 200 -5.18 30.38 8.16
C MET A 200 -5.40 28.87 8.01
N MET A 201 -4.62 28.04 8.71
CA MET A 201 -4.68 26.58 8.61
C MET A 201 -6.07 26.03 9.02
N GLN A 202 -6.68 26.59 10.05
CA GLN A 202 -8.03 26.22 10.50
C GLN A 202 -9.14 26.67 9.54
N SER A 203 -8.88 27.68 8.71
CA SER A 203 -9.85 28.19 7.73
C SER A 203 -9.82 27.46 6.39
N LEU A 204 -8.91 26.51 6.20
CA LEU A 204 -8.80 25.73 4.97
C LEU A 204 -10.01 24.80 4.80
N ASP A 205 -10.83 25.06 3.80
CA ASP A 205 -11.95 24.21 3.40
C ASP A 205 -11.48 23.11 2.43
N LEU A 206 -10.90 22.05 2.99
CA LEU A 206 -10.35 20.92 2.23
C LEU A 206 -11.28 19.72 2.32
N SER A 207 -11.63 19.15 1.17
CA SER A 207 -12.33 17.87 1.14
C SER A 207 -11.51 16.78 1.85
N ALA A 208 -12.20 15.90 2.57
CA ALA A 208 -11.56 14.74 3.16
C ALA A 208 -11.01 13.82 2.05
N PRO A 209 -9.85 13.16 2.25
CA PRO A 209 -9.34 12.17 1.32
C PRO A 209 -10.36 11.02 1.11
N THR A 210 -10.48 10.52 -0.12
CA THR A 210 -11.50 9.51 -0.50
C THR A 210 -11.43 8.23 0.33
N HIS A 211 -10.22 7.79 0.70
CA HIS A 211 -9.99 6.54 1.43
C HIS A 211 -9.54 6.75 2.89
N LEU A 212 -9.79 7.92 3.48
CA LEU A 212 -9.25 8.32 4.79
C LEU A 212 -9.37 7.24 5.87
N THR A 213 -10.59 6.78 6.14
CA THR A 213 -10.85 5.80 7.21
C THR A 213 -10.20 4.45 6.91
N GLU A 214 -10.18 4.03 5.64
CA GLU A 214 -9.61 2.75 5.24
C GLU A 214 -8.08 2.76 5.30
N ALA A 215 -7.46 3.83 4.79
CA ALA A 215 -6.01 4.04 4.81
C ALA A 215 -5.49 4.09 6.25
N LEU A 216 -6.09 4.93 7.10
CA LEU A 216 -5.74 5.01 8.52
C LEU A 216 -5.91 3.66 9.22
N ARG A 217 -7.06 2.98 9.06
CA ARG A 217 -7.25 1.66 9.66
C ARG A 217 -6.14 0.69 9.24
N THR A 218 -5.77 0.67 7.97
CA THR A 218 -4.79 -0.28 7.41
C THR A 218 -3.38 0.06 7.91
N ASN A 219 -2.93 1.30 7.71
CA ASN A 219 -1.59 1.75 8.08
C ASN A 219 -1.37 1.75 9.61
N MET A 220 -2.41 2.02 10.41
CA MET A 220 -2.30 2.00 11.88
C MET A 220 -2.36 0.59 12.49
N SER A 221 -3.02 -0.37 11.83
CA SER A 221 -3.19 -1.72 12.40
C SER A 221 -2.29 -2.79 11.78
N GLY A 222 -1.67 -2.51 10.62
CA GLY A 222 -1.08 -3.56 9.77
C GLY A 222 -2.13 -4.48 9.14
N GLY A 223 -3.40 -4.05 9.14
CA GLY A 223 -4.49 -4.74 8.48
C GLY A 223 -4.33 -4.79 6.96
N LYS A 224 -5.30 -5.40 6.28
CA LYS A 224 -5.30 -5.51 4.83
C LYS A 224 -6.53 -4.88 4.19
N THR A 225 -6.34 -4.22 3.06
CA THR A 225 -7.41 -3.81 2.14
C THR A 225 -7.97 -5.03 1.42
N VAL A 226 -9.14 -4.87 0.80
CA VAL A 226 -9.72 -5.92 -0.05
C VAL A 226 -8.80 -6.22 -1.24
N ALA A 227 -8.16 -5.20 -1.81
CA ALA A 227 -7.21 -5.37 -2.90
C ALA A 227 -5.98 -6.18 -2.46
N GLN A 228 -5.43 -5.89 -1.27
CA GLN A 228 -4.33 -6.66 -0.68
C GLN A 228 -4.70 -8.13 -0.47
N LEU A 229 -5.86 -8.41 0.11
CA LEU A 229 -6.33 -9.79 0.31
C LEU A 229 -6.46 -10.55 -1.02
N LEU A 230 -7.00 -9.90 -2.05
CA LEU A 230 -7.15 -10.51 -3.38
C LEU A 230 -5.81 -10.74 -4.08
N ALA A 231 -4.85 -9.81 -3.97
CA ALA A 231 -3.53 -9.94 -4.55
C ALA A 231 -2.76 -11.11 -3.91
N GLU A 232 -2.75 -11.21 -2.58
CA GLU A 232 -2.12 -12.33 -1.87
C GLU A 232 -2.77 -13.67 -2.19
N ALA A 233 -4.10 -13.72 -2.27
CA ALA A 233 -4.82 -14.93 -2.63
C ALA A 233 -4.47 -15.37 -4.06
N SER A 234 -4.47 -14.45 -5.02
CA SER A 234 -4.10 -14.71 -6.41
C SER A 234 -2.67 -15.24 -6.55
N ALA A 235 -1.72 -14.75 -5.75
CA ALA A 235 -0.33 -15.24 -5.76
C ALA A 235 -0.19 -16.68 -5.24
N LYS A 236 -1.13 -17.18 -4.43
CA LYS A 236 -1.08 -18.51 -3.80
C LYS A 236 -2.00 -19.54 -4.47
N VAL A 237 -2.90 -19.09 -5.33
CA VAL A 237 -3.96 -19.91 -5.94
C VAL A 237 -3.66 -20.12 -7.42
N PRO A 238 -3.54 -21.36 -7.90
CA PRO A 238 -3.51 -21.64 -9.33
C PRO A 238 -4.89 -21.39 -9.96
N PHE A 239 -4.90 -20.94 -11.22
CA PHE A 239 -6.11 -20.69 -11.99
C PHE A 239 -6.31 -21.76 -13.06
N MET A 240 -7.57 -22.14 -13.30
CA MET A 240 -7.97 -22.99 -14.41
C MET A 240 -8.66 -22.13 -15.47
N SER A 241 -8.25 -22.29 -16.73
CA SER A 241 -8.88 -21.60 -17.86
C SER A 241 -10.26 -22.18 -18.18
N LEU A 242 -11.12 -21.36 -18.79
CA LEU A 242 -12.45 -21.78 -19.21
C LEU A 242 -12.40 -22.97 -20.20
N ALA A 243 -11.47 -22.91 -21.17
CA ALA A 243 -11.31 -23.95 -22.18
C ALA A 243 -10.85 -25.29 -21.58
N GLU A 244 -9.93 -25.26 -20.60
CA GLU A 244 -9.52 -26.46 -19.88
C GLU A 244 -10.69 -27.08 -19.12
N LEU A 245 -11.48 -26.27 -18.40
CA LEU A 245 -12.64 -26.76 -17.68
C LEU A 245 -13.68 -27.38 -18.63
N HIS A 246 -14.00 -26.70 -19.73
CA HIS A 246 -14.96 -27.18 -20.73
C HIS A 246 -14.54 -28.53 -21.32
N SER A 247 -13.26 -28.69 -21.67
CA SER A 247 -12.72 -29.98 -22.14
C SER A 247 -12.83 -31.10 -21.09
N ARG A 248 -12.59 -30.78 -19.82
CA ARG A 248 -12.67 -31.77 -18.71
C ARG A 248 -14.09 -32.26 -18.47
N ILE A 249 -15.07 -31.35 -18.54
CA ILE A 249 -16.50 -31.70 -18.41
C ILE A 249 -16.93 -32.62 -19.55
N GLY A 250 -16.58 -32.30 -20.80
CA GLY A 250 -16.91 -33.13 -21.96
C GLY A 250 -16.17 -34.47 -22.02
N GLY A 251 -15.05 -34.61 -21.33
CA GLY A 251 -14.17 -35.79 -21.35
C GLY A 251 -14.49 -36.89 -20.33
N ASN A 252 -15.61 -36.83 -19.59
CA ASN A 252 -15.96 -37.77 -18.50
C ASN A 252 -14.91 -37.86 -17.37
N SER A 253 -14.05 -36.86 -17.21
CA SER A 253 -13.05 -36.85 -16.13
C SER A 253 -13.71 -36.56 -14.78
N ARG A 254 -13.79 -37.58 -13.91
CA ARG A 254 -14.31 -37.46 -12.52
C ARG A 254 -13.29 -36.93 -11.52
N ASP A 255 -12.16 -36.41 -12.01
CA ASP A 255 -11.00 -36.04 -11.18
C ASP A 255 -11.10 -34.62 -10.60
N ILE A 256 -12.21 -33.92 -10.82
CA ILE A 256 -12.44 -32.56 -10.36
C ILE A 256 -13.82 -32.41 -9.71
N VAL A 257 -13.86 -31.66 -8.61
CA VAL A 257 -15.11 -31.19 -7.98
C VAL A 257 -15.21 -29.69 -8.23
N ILE A 258 -16.29 -29.27 -8.86
CA ILE A 258 -16.59 -27.87 -9.12
C ILE A 258 -17.47 -27.37 -7.97
N LEU A 259 -17.03 -26.35 -7.25
CA LEU A 259 -17.78 -25.70 -6.18
C LEU A 259 -18.24 -24.32 -6.64
N ASP A 260 -19.55 -24.13 -6.72
CA ASP A 260 -20.14 -22.83 -6.94
C ASP A 260 -20.41 -22.14 -5.60
N LEU A 261 -19.74 -21.01 -5.39
CA LEU A 261 -19.73 -20.27 -4.14
C LEU A 261 -20.76 -19.13 -4.09
N ARG A 262 -21.56 -18.96 -5.15
CA ARG A 262 -22.59 -17.93 -5.21
C ARG A 262 -23.76 -18.28 -4.30
N GLU A 263 -24.67 -17.32 -4.12
CA GLU A 263 -25.91 -17.56 -3.40
C GLU A 263 -26.83 -18.54 -4.13
N LYS A 264 -27.74 -19.17 -3.38
CA LYS A 264 -28.60 -20.26 -3.88
C LYS A 264 -29.38 -19.86 -5.13
N ASP A 265 -30.02 -18.70 -5.12
CA ASP A 265 -30.83 -18.22 -6.25
C ASP A 265 -29.99 -18.06 -7.53
N ALA A 266 -28.72 -17.62 -7.40
CA ALA A 266 -27.81 -17.47 -8.54
C ALA A 266 -27.32 -18.82 -9.08
N PHE A 267 -27.16 -19.82 -8.20
CA PHE A 267 -26.86 -21.19 -8.59
C PHE A 267 -28.04 -21.84 -9.34
N GLU A 268 -29.25 -21.74 -8.79
CA GLU A 268 -30.47 -22.30 -9.40
C GLU A 268 -30.85 -21.61 -10.72
N ALA A 269 -30.49 -20.33 -10.90
CA ALA A 269 -30.69 -19.62 -12.16
C ALA A 269 -29.78 -20.12 -13.30
N GLY A 270 -28.69 -20.83 -12.97
CA GLY A 270 -27.76 -21.39 -13.93
C GLY A 270 -26.34 -21.53 -13.35
N HIS A 271 -25.78 -22.73 -13.45
CA HIS A 271 -24.46 -23.08 -12.94
C HIS A 271 -23.68 -23.97 -13.91
N ILE A 272 -22.38 -24.13 -13.67
CA ILE A 272 -21.52 -24.99 -14.51
C ILE A 272 -21.97 -26.45 -14.36
N PRO A 273 -22.05 -27.22 -15.45
CA PRO A 273 -22.46 -28.61 -15.39
C PRO A 273 -21.69 -29.45 -14.36
N GLY A 274 -22.42 -30.17 -13.52
CA GLY A 274 -21.86 -30.99 -12.43
C GLY A 274 -21.30 -30.20 -11.23
N ALA A 275 -21.53 -28.88 -11.17
CA ALA A 275 -21.15 -28.08 -10.00
C ALA A 275 -21.98 -28.42 -8.77
N ARG A 276 -21.32 -28.37 -7.61
CA ARG A 276 -21.94 -28.50 -6.30
C ARG A 276 -22.07 -27.11 -5.67
N HIS A 277 -23.24 -26.82 -5.14
CA HIS A 277 -23.49 -25.56 -4.46
C HIS A 277 -22.89 -25.58 -3.04
N LEU A 278 -21.96 -24.67 -2.76
CA LEU A 278 -21.42 -24.45 -1.42
C LEU A 278 -21.14 -22.95 -1.26
N PRO A 279 -22.10 -22.14 -0.79
CA PRO A 279 -21.97 -20.68 -0.78
C PRO A 279 -20.79 -20.23 0.07
N ARG A 280 -20.12 -19.13 -0.32
CA ARG A 280 -18.90 -18.64 0.35
C ARG A 280 -19.05 -18.54 1.86
N GLY A 281 -20.18 -18.02 2.35
CA GLY A 281 -20.42 -17.81 3.78
C GLY A 281 -20.55 -19.10 4.62
N GLN A 282 -20.62 -20.27 3.98
CA GLN A 282 -20.73 -21.56 4.67
C GLN A 282 -19.54 -22.50 4.37
N LEU A 283 -18.57 -22.05 3.58
CA LEU A 283 -17.48 -22.88 3.07
C LEU A 283 -16.72 -23.55 4.22
N GLU A 284 -16.22 -22.77 5.16
CA GLU A 284 -15.40 -23.23 6.28
C GLU A 284 -16.17 -24.16 7.23
N LEU A 285 -17.50 -24.03 7.30
CA LEU A 285 -18.36 -24.82 8.17
C LEU A 285 -18.75 -26.17 7.58
N ARG A 286 -18.80 -26.27 6.24
CA ARG A 286 -19.36 -27.44 5.53
C ARG A 286 -18.35 -28.19 4.69
N VAL A 287 -17.20 -27.60 4.35
CA VAL A 287 -16.24 -28.22 3.41
C VAL A 287 -15.83 -29.63 3.83
N ASN A 288 -15.60 -29.89 5.13
CA ASN A 288 -15.20 -31.22 5.60
C ASN A 288 -16.30 -32.29 5.48
N SER A 289 -17.58 -31.90 5.54
CA SER A 289 -18.70 -32.82 5.32
C SER A 289 -19.01 -33.03 3.84
N GLU A 290 -18.77 -32.02 3.01
CA GLU A 290 -19.07 -32.03 1.56
C GLU A 290 -17.93 -32.66 0.73
N LEU A 291 -16.69 -32.54 1.22
CA LEU A 291 -15.45 -32.99 0.56
C LEU A 291 -14.63 -33.85 1.52
N LEU A 292 -14.92 -35.15 1.52
CA LEU A 292 -14.28 -36.12 2.41
C LEU A 292 -12.83 -36.45 1.99
N ASP A 293 -12.49 -36.31 0.71
CA ASP A 293 -11.15 -36.56 0.19
C ASP A 293 -10.41 -35.23 -0.05
N PRO A 294 -9.42 -34.86 0.78
CA PRO A 294 -8.68 -33.61 0.62
C PRO A 294 -7.72 -33.61 -0.58
N THR A 295 -7.51 -34.77 -1.22
CA THR A 295 -6.62 -34.92 -2.38
C THR A 295 -7.34 -34.70 -3.71
N VAL A 296 -8.66 -34.53 -3.71
CA VAL A 296 -9.43 -34.20 -4.90
C VAL A 296 -9.05 -32.80 -5.40
N ARG A 297 -9.04 -32.62 -6.73
CA ARG A 297 -8.89 -31.28 -7.29
C ARG A 297 -10.21 -30.53 -7.14
N ILE A 298 -10.17 -29.35 -6.53
CA ILE A 298 -11.34 -28.52 -6.32
C ILE A 298 -11.21 -27.30 -7.21
N LEU A 299 -12.23 -27.04 -8.03
CA LEU A 299 -12.36 -25.78 -8.75
C LEU A 299 -13.43 -24.92 -8.05
N ALA A 300 -13.00 -23.82 -7.44
CA ALA A 300 -13.91 -22.81 -6.92
C ALA A 300 -14.34 -21.88 -8.07
N CYS A 301 -15.64 -21.62 -8.19
CA CYS A 301 -16.17 -20.61 -9.10
C CYS A 301 -17.13 -19.65 -8.38
N CYS A 302 -17.19 -18.43 -8.91
CA CYS A 302 -18.15 -17.41 -8.52
C CYS A 302 -18.44 -16.53 -9.75
N GLU A 303 -19.21 -15.45 -9.59
CA GLU A 303 -19.66 -14.64 -10.73
C GLU A 303 -18.50 -13.98 -11.51
N PHE A 304 -17.53 -13.39 -10.80
CA PHE A 304 -16.44 -12.57 -11.38
C PHE A 304 -15.03 -13.02 -10.97
N GLY A 305 -14.85 -14.26 -10.50
CA GLY A 305 -13.55 -14.79 -10.05
C GLY A 305 -13.03 -14.30 -8.68
N LYS A 306 -13.40 -13.11 -8.20
CA LYS A 306 -12.85 -12.54 -6.94
C LYS A 306 -13.11 -13.39 -5.69
N ILE A 307 -14.38 -13.77 -5.47
CA ILE A 307 -14.78 -14.56 -4.29
C ILE A 307 -14.18 -15.97 -4.34
N SER A 308 -14.13 -16.56 -5.54
CA SER A 308 -13.55 -17.89 -5.73
C SER A 308 -12.05 -17.92 -5.54
N THR A 309 -11.32 -16.85 -5.89
CA THR A 309 -9.90 -16.73 -5.55
C THR A 309 -9.68 -16.73 -4.03
N LEU A 310 -10.45 -15.92 -3.28
CA LEU A 310 -10.34 -15.89 -1.81
C LEU A 310 -10.71 -17.24 -1.19
N ALA A 311 -11.77 -17.88 -1.67
CA ALA A 311 -12.20 -19.18 -1.19
C ALA A 311 -11.18 -20.29 -1.50
N ALA A 312 -10.61 -20.29 -2.71
CA ALA A 312 -9.56 -21.23 -3.08
C ALA A 312 -8.32 -21.06 -2.19
N ALA A 313 -7.95 -19.83 -1.83
CA ALA A 313 -6.88 -19.59 -0.87
C ALA A 313 -7.22 -20.18 0.51
N THR A 314 -8.43 -19.94 1.03
CA THR A 314 -8.89 -20.53 2.29
C THR A 314 -8.90 -22.07 2.25
N LEU A 315 -9.37 -22.68 1.15
CA LEU A 315 -9.36 -24.13 0.97
C LEU A 315 -7.93 -24.69 1.05
N ARG A 316 -6.95 -24.01 0.45
CA ARG A 316 -5.54 -24.42 0.52
C ARG A 316 -4.99 -24.32 1.95
N GLU A 317 -5.37 -23.29 2.70
CA GLU A 317 -5.01 -23.14 4.11
C GLU A 317 -5.61 -24.25 4.99
N LEU A 318 -6.82 -24.71 4.65
CA LEU A 318 -7.48 -25.86 5.30
C LEU A 318 -6.90 -27.23 4.88
N GLY A 319 -5.90 -27.27 3.99
CA GLY A 319 -5.22 -28.50 3.57
C GLY A 319 -5.68 -29.06 2.22
N PHE A 320 -6.65 -28.45 1.54
CA PHE A 320 -7.05 -28.81 0.18
C PHE A 320 -6.05 -28.22 -0.83
N THR A 321 -4.83 -28.77 -0.85
CA THR A 321 -3.68 -28.25 -1.60
C THR A 321 -3.84 -28.26 -3.13
N ARG A 322 -4.89 -28.90 -3.65
CA ARG A 322 -5.25 -28.93 -5.08
C ARG A 322 -6.43 -28.03 -5.43
N ALA A 323 -6.85 -27.15 -4.52
CA ALA A 323 -7.85 -26.12 -4.83
C ALA A 323 -7.29 -25.07 -5.80
N VAL A 324 -8.11 -24.74 -6.80
CA VAL A 324 -7.86 -23.77 -7.88
C VAL A 324 -9.09 -22.89 -8.09
N ALA A 325 -8.92 -21.71 -8.68
CA ALA A 325 -10.02 -20.81 -9.01
C ALA A 325 -10.29 -20.79 -10.53
N LEU A 326 -11.55 -20.59 -10.92
CA LEU A 326 -11.92 -20.39 -12.32
C LEU A 326 -11.54 -18.98 -12.78
N ASP A 327 -10.72 -18.90 -13.82
CA ASP A 327 -10.35 -17.63 -14.43
C ASP A 327 -11.58 -16.95 -15.06
N GLY A 328 -11.75 -15.65 -14.81
CA GLY A 328 -12.90 -14.85 -15.28
C GLY A 328 -14.25 -15.15 -14.62
N GLY A 329 -14.40 -16.28 -13.90
CA GLY A 329 -15.65 -16.68 -13.26
C GLY A 329 -16.78 -17.06 -14.23
N LEU A 330 -18.01 -17.13 -13.71
CA LEU A 330 -19.16 -17.58 -14.50
C LEU A 330 -19.59 -16.57 -15.57
N THR A 331 -19.35 -15.28 -15.36
CA THR A 331 -19.60 -14.26 -16.41
C THR A 331 -18.82 -14.61 -17.67
N ALA A 332 -17.51 -14.87 -17.54
CA ALA A 332 -16.66 -15.22 -18.67
C ALA A 332 -17.04 -16.59 -19.29
N TRP A 333 -17.47 -17.55 -18.46
CA TRP A 333 -18.02 -18.83 -18.94
C TRP A 333 -19.25 -18.64 -19.84
N ARG A 334 -20.19 -17.77 -19.44
CA ARG A 334 -21.39 -17.44 -20.22
C ARG A 334 -21.05 -16.70 -21.52
N GLU A 335 -20.13 -15.74 -21.45
CA GLU A 335 -19.67 -14.99 -22.62
C GLU A 335 -18.96 -15.88 -23.65
N ALA A 336 -18.27 -16.93 -23.19
CA ALA A 336 -17.68 -17.95 -24.05
C ALA A 336 -18.70 -18.89 -24.71
N GLY A 337 -19.99 -18.77 -24.37
CA GLY A 337 -21.08 -19.57 -24.93
C GLY A 337 -21.11 -21.01 -24.43
N TYR A 338 -20.48 -21.30 -23.29
CA TYR A 338 -20.50 -22.63 -22.70
C TYR A 338 -21.81 -22.92 -21.96
N GLU A 339 -22.19 -24.20 -21.95
CA GLU A 339 -23.47 -24.65 -21.40
C GLU A 339 -23.55 -24.44 -19.89
N LEU A 340 -24.78 -24.22 -19.41
CA LEU A 340 -25.14 -24.15 -17.99
C LEU A 340 -26.20 -25.21 -17.69
N GLU A 341 -26.16 -25.77 -16.48
CA GLU A 341 -27.21 -26.57 -15.87
C GLU A 341 -28.09 -25.67 -14.98
N ALA A 342 -29.35 -26.07 -14.80
CA ALA A 342 -30.32 -25.43 -13.91
C ALA A 342 -31.00 -26.49 -13.04
#